data_AF-A0A7C0X9G7-F1
#
_entry.id   AF-A0A7C0X9G7-F1
#
_cell.length_a   1.000
_cell.length_b   1.000
_cell.length_c   1.000
_cell.angle_alpha   90.00
_cell.angle_beta   90.00
_cell.angle_gamma   90.00
#
_symmetry.space_group_name_H-M   'P 1'
#
loop_
_entity.id
_entity.type
_entity.pdbx_description
1 polymer ?
#
loop_
_entity_poly.entity_id
_entity_poly.type
_entity_poly.pdbx_seq_one_letter_code
_entity_poly.pdbx_strand_id
1 'polypeptide(L)'
;MSLKWRTSTFLLLGLLRLLFGFRIIGEEKVPRTGKLIICPNHRSYWDPPLVGAATPREVFFLAKEELFHFKPFAWLIRFFNAIPIRREAGGKGAIKTALRLLEEGKAIVIFPEGTRNRTEKPFLPFRHGASLLASLSGAPLQPAFIKGAESRTYQWLLREREVSVRYGDPIYPDMYPQGKE
;
A
#
# COMPACT_ATOMS: atom_id res chain seq x y z
N MET A 1 -14.77 -4.80 7.20
CA MET A 1 -14.57 -3.50 6.52
C MET A 1 -15.67 -2.56 6.95
N SER A 2 -15.33 -1.32 7.28
CA SER A 2 -16.34 -0.30 7.55
C SER A 2 -17.20 0.01 6.32
N LEU A 3 -18.47 0.41 6.52
CA LEU A 3 -19.38 0.80 5.43
C LEU A 3 -18.80 1.96 4.62
N LYS A 4 -18.19 2.95 5.30
CA LYS A 4 -17.46 4.08 4.69
C LYS A 4 -16.40 3.61 3.70
N TRP A 5 -15.62 2.59 4.05
CA TRP A 5 -14.53 2.12 3.21
C TRP A 5 -15.10 1.44 1.98
N ARG A 6 -16.10 0.57 2.14
CA ARG A 6 -16.76 -0.14 1.03
C ARG A 6 -17.36 0.84 0.03
N THR A 7 -18.11 1.85 0.48
CA THR A 7 -18.74 2.81 -0.42
C THR A 7 -17.71 3.69 -1.11
N SER A 8 -16.74 4.24 -0.38
CA SER A 8 -15.73 5.12 -0.97
C SER A 8 -14.79 4.40 -1.93
N THR A 9 -14.38 3.16 -1.63
CA THR A 9 -13.57 2.35 -2.56
C THR A 9 -14.37 1.90 -3.77
N PHE A 10 -15.65 1.57 -3.63
CA PHE A 10 -16.52 1.26 -4.76
C PHE A 10 -16.66 2.44 -5.72
N LEU A 11 -16.94 3.64 -5.19
CA LEU A 11 -17.03 4.87 -6.00
C LEU A 11 -15.69 5.20 -6.67
N LEU A 12 -14.59 5.13 -5.91
CA LEU A 12 -13.25 5.37 -6.44
C LEU A 12 -12.90 4.34 -7.54
N LEU A 13 -13.21 3.07 -7.33
CA LEU A 13 -12.97 2.01 -8.30
C LEU A 13 -13.78 2.24 -9.59
N GLY A 14 -15.05 2.62 -9.47
CA GLY A 14 -15.90 2.97 -10.61
C GLY A 14 -15.32 4.14 -11.41
N LEU A 15 -14.90 5.21 -10.72
CA LEU A 15 -14.24 6.36 -11.33
C LEU A 15 -12.93 5.96 -12.03
N LEU A 16 -12.09 5.15 -11.36
CA LEU A 16 -10.82 4.69 -11.89
C LEU A 16 -11.01 3.81 -13.15
N ARG A 17 -12.03 2.96 -13.17
CA ARG A 17 -12.39 2.13 -14.32
C ARG A 17 -12.88 2.98 -15.49
N LEU A 18 -13.77 3.93 -15.22
CA LEU A 18 -14.35 4.79 -16.23
C LEU A 18 -13.31 5.71 -16.89
N LEU A 19 -12.44 6.32 -16.09
CA LEU A 19 -11.49 7.31 -16.59
C LEU A 19 -10.18 6.68 -17.11
N PHE A 20 -9.75 5.53 -16.58
CA PHE A 20 -8.39 4.99 -16.83
C PHE A 20 -8.36 3.52 -17.24
N GLY A 21 -9.51 2.90 -17.47
CA GLY A 21 -9.58 1.47 -17.76
C GLY A 21 -8.95 0.62 -16.67
N PHE A 22 -9.04 1.06 -15.41
CA PHE A 22 -8.30 0.47 -14.29
C PHE A 22 -8.58 -1.02 -14.12
N ARG A 23 -7.52 -1.84 -14.10
CA ARG A 23 -7.61 -3.30 -13.95
C ARG A 23 -6.99 -3.78 -12.64
N ILE A 24 -7.65 -4.76 -12.03
CA ILE A 24 -7.13 -5.48 -10.88
C ILE A 24 -6.84 -6.90 -11.34
N ILE A 25 -5.62 -7.38 -11.11
CA ILE A 25 -5.17 -8.70 -11.53
C ILE A 25 -4.69 -9.44 -10.29
N GLY A 26 -5.18 -10.66 -10.06
CA GLY A 26 -4.78 -11.46 -8.90
C GLY A 26 -5.46 -11.05 -7.58
N GLU A 27 -6.60 -10.35 -7.63
CA GLU A 27 -7.34 -9.94 -6.42
C GLU A 27 -7.68 -11.14 -5.52
N GLU A 28 -7.99 -12.28 -6.14
CA GLU A 28 -8.31 -13.54 -5.48
C GLU A 28 -7.15 -14.10 -4.64
N LYS A 29 -5.91 -13.69 -4.93
CA LYS A 29 -4.71 -14.11 -4.18
C LYS A 29 -4.58 -13.38 -2.85
N VAL A 30 -5.28 -12.27 -2.65
CA VAL A 30 -5.13 -11.42 -1.47
C VAL A 30 -5.89 -12.01 -0.28
N PRO A 31 -5.22 -12.32 0.85
CA PRO A 31 -5.90 -12.78 2.06
C PRO A 31 -6.96 -11.79 2.55
N ARG A 32 -8.22 -12.21 2.60
CA ARG A 32 -9.37 -11.35 2.94
C ARG A 32 -9.46 -10.99 4.42
N THR A 33 -8.86 -11.80 5.30
CA THR A 33 -8.89 -11.63 6.77
C THR A 33 -7.51 -11.86 7.39
N GLY A 34 -7.36 -11.51 8.67
CA GLY A 34 -6.08 -11.64 9.39
C GLY A 34 -5.05 -10.57 9.04
N LYS A 35 -3.92 -10.58 9.73
CA LYS A 35 -2.79 -9.66 9.49
C LYS A 35 -2.23 -9.83 8.08
N LEU A 36 -1.81 -8.72 7.46
CA LEU A 36 -1.27 -8.73 6.10
C LEU A 36 -0.38 -7.51 5.88
N ILE A 37 0.75 -7.68 5.22
CA ILE A 37 1.62 -6.58 4.79
C ILE A 37 1.63 -6.56 3.26
N ILE A 38 0.99 -5.57 2.65
CA ILE A 38 0.96 -5.40 1.19
C ILE A 38 2.17 -4.57 0.77
N CYS A 39 2.95 -5.09 -0.18
CA CYS A 39 4.20 -4.50 -0.65
C CYS A 39 4.15 -4.12 -2.15
N PRO A 40 3.54 -2.98 -2.49
CA PRO A 40 3.56 -2.43 -3.85
C PRO A 40 4.85 -1.66 -4.14
N ASN A 41 5.19 -1.50 -5.43
CA ASN A 41 6.14 -0.46 -5.87
C ASN A 41 5.61 0.96 -5.60
N HIS A 42 6.50 1.95 -5.60
CA HIS A 42 6.14 3.35 -5.38
C HIS A 42 6.65 4.25 -6.50
N ARG A 43 5.76 4.73 -7.37
CA ARG A 43 6.05 5.62 -8.51
C ARG A 43 5.33 6.97 -8.42
N SER A 44 4.17 7.02 -7.77
CA SER A 44 3.22 8.14 -7.85
C SER A 44 2.60 8.50 -6.51
N TYR A 45 1.99 9.69 -6.46
CA TYR A 45 1.07 10.05 -5.38
C TYR A 45 -0.25 9.26 -5.44
N TRP A 46 -0.57 8.69 -6.59
CA TRP A 46 -1.76 7.86 -6.80
C TRP A 46 -1.58 6.42 -6.31
N ASP A 47 -0.38 5.99 -5.92
CA ASP A 47 -0.17 4.60 -5.52
C ASP A 47 -1.01 4.18 -4.30
N PRO A 48 -1.06 4.96 -3.19
CA PRO A 48 -1.94 4.60 -2.06
C PRO A 48 -3.42 4.46 -2.42
N PRO A 49 -4.08 5.41 -3.11
CA PRO A 49 -5.49 5.24 -3.47
C PRO A 49 -5.72 4.10 -4.48
N LEU A 50 -4.80 3.87 -5.42
CA LEU A 50 -4.91 2.74 -6.36
C LEU A 50 -4.87 1.39 -5.63
N VAL A 51 -3.93 1.22 -4.69
CA VAL A 51 -3.83 0.00 -3.88
C VAL A 51 -5.03 -0.14 -2.94
N GLY A 52 -5.45 0.95 -2.30
CA GLY A 52 -6.62 0.95 -1.42
C GLY A 52 -7.92 0.56 -2.14
N ALA A 53 -8.11 1.03 -3.37
CA ALA A 53 -9.26 0.68 -4.20
C ALA A 53 -9.18 -0.74 -4.78
N ALA A 54 -7.97 -1.22 -5.08
CA ALA A 54 -7.76 -2.56 -5.65
C ALA A 54 -7.80 -3.69 -4.61
N THR A 55 -7.60 -3.39 -3.33
CA THR A 55 -7.53 -4.40 -2.29
C THR A 55 -8.94 -4.85 -1.87
N PRO A 56 -9.23 -6.17 -1.78
CA PRO A 56 -10.57 -6.69 -1.40
C PRO A 56 -10.95 -6.47 0.06
N ARG A 57 -10.14 -5.71 0.83
CA ARG A 57 -10.30 -5.49 2.27
C ARG A 57 -9.77 -4.12 2.67
N GLU A 58 -10.14 -3.71 3.88
CA GLU A 58 -9.69 -2.45 4.47
C GLU A 58 -8.20 -2.52 4.83
N VAL A 59 -7.47 -1.48 4.43
CA VAL A 59 -6.03 -1.36 4.64
C VAL A 59 -5.68 -0.06 5.36
N PHE A 60 -4.51 -0.05 5.98
CA PHE A 60 -3.97 1.11 6.70
C PHE A 60 -2.65 1.55 6.06
N PHE A 61 -2.44 2.86 5.98
CA PHE A 61 -1.25 3.44 5.36
C PHE A 61 -0.42 4.16 6.41
N LEU A 62 0.87 3.88 6.47
CA LEU A 62 1.80 4.67 7.27
C LEU A 62 2.31 5.83 6.41
N ALA A 63 1.90 7.04 6.77
CA ALA A 63 2.14 8.24 5.99
C ALA A 63 2.98 9.25 6.78
N LYS A 64 3.83 9.98 6.07
CA LYS A 64 4.65 11.08 6.61
C LYS A 64 3.79 12.08 7.39
N GLU A 65 4.19 12.43 8.61
CA GLU A 65 3.46 13.40 9.47
C GLU A 65 3.24 14.75 8.76
N GLU A 66 4.16 15.18 7.90
CA GLU A 66 4.07 16.43 7.14
C GLU A 66 2.86 16.47 6.19
N LEU A 67 2.35 15.31 5.75
CA LEU A 67 1.14 15.22 4.94
C LEU A 67 -0.12 15.60 5.74
N PHE A 68 -0.03 15.65 7.07
CA PHE A 68 -1.15 15.97 7.94
C PHE A 68 -1.17 17.45 8.38
N HIS A 69 -0.23 18.28 7.90
CA HIS A 69 -0.18 19.70 8.25
C HIS A 69 -1.33 20.50 7.61
N PHE A 70 -1.71 20.18 6.37
CA PHE A 70 -2.84 20.83 5.71
C PHE A 70 -4.15 20.15 6.11
N LYS A 71 -4.94 20.82 6.98
CA LYS A 71 -6.13 20.23 7.65
C LYS A 71 -7.13 19.54 6.70
N PRO A 72 -7.53 20.11 5.54
CA PRO A 72 -8.47 19.44 4.64
C PRO A 72 -7.92 18.13 4.09
N PHE A 73 -6.65 18.13 3.66
CA PHE A 73 -6.00 16.91 3.15
C PHE A 73 -5.75 15.90 4.26
N ALA A 74 -5.37 16.36 5.47
CA ALA A 74 -5.20 15.52 6.65
C ALA A 74 -6.51 14.79 7.00
N TRP A 75 -7.65 15.49 6.96
CA TRP A 75 -8.96 14.89 7.17
C TRP A 75 -9.27 13.80 6.13
N LEU A 76 -9.01 14.09 4.86
CA LEU A 76 -9.21 13.15 3.76
C LEU A 76 -8.36 11.87 3.92
N ILE A 77 -7.06 11.99 4.16
CA ILE A 77 -6.19 10.81 4.27
C ILE A 77 -6.48 10.02 5.56
N ARG A 78 -6.87 10.68 6.66
CA ARG A 78 -7.34 9.99 7.88
C ARG A 78 -8.62 9.22 7.65
N PHE A 79 -9.53 9.75 6.84
CA PHE A 79 -10.76 9.05 6.45
C PHE A 79 -10.43 7.69 5.79
N PHE A 80 -9.38 7.65 4.97
CA PHE A 80 -8.80 6.46 4.33
C PHE A 80 -7.69 5.77 5.16
N ASN A 81 -7.77 5.85 6.49
CA ASN A 81 -6.92 5.10 7.41
C ASN A 81 -5.41 5.38 7.27
N ALA A 82 -5.02 6.57 6.80
CA ALA A 82 -3.64 7.01 6.87
C ALA A 82 -3.28 7.43 8.30
N ILE A 83 -2.18 6.88 8.79
CA ILE A 83 -1.65 7.11 10.13
C ILE A 83 -0.36 7.92 10.01
N PRO A 84 -0.26 9.09 10.69
CA PRO A 84 0.96 9.88 10.67
C PRO A 84 2.10 9.14 11.38
N ILE A 85 3.26 9.13 10.74
CA ILE A 85 4.50 8.62 11.30
C ILE A 85 5.63 9.63 11.11
N ARG A 86 6.44 9.80 12.16
CA ARG A 86 7.69 10.53 12.10
C ARG A 86 8.78 9.64 11.54
N ARG A 87 9.58 10.17 10.61
CA ARG A 87 10.85 9.54 10.20
C ARG A 87 11.93 9.90 11.23
N GLU A 88 11.78 9.38 12.43
CA GLU A 88 12.84 9.46 13.44
C GLU A 88 14.03 8.59 13.02
N ALA A 89 15.22 8.88 13.54
CA ALA A 89 16.39 8.03 13.34
C ALA A 89 16.07 6.59 13.79
N GLY A 90 16.05 5.66 12.83
CA GLY A 90 15.73 4.24 13.06
C GLY A 90 14.25 3.84 12.95
N GLY A 91 13.30 4.75 12.69
CA GLY A 91 11.92 4.39 12.33
C GLY A 91 11.11 3.63 13.39
N LYS A 92 11.53 3.65 14.66
CA LYS A 92 10.96 2.84 15.75
C LYS A 92 9.46 3.10 15.97
N GLY A 93 9.01 4.36 15.93
CA GLY A 93 7.60 4.71 16.10
C GLY A 93 6.69 4.15 15.00
N ALA A 94 7.17 4.15 13.75
CA ALA A 94 6.47 3.56 12.62
C ALA A 94 6.35 2.04 12.76
N ILE A 95 7.44 1.37 13.16
CA ILE A 95 7.46 -0.08 13.42
C ILE A 95 6.47 -0.45 14.53
N LYS A 96 6.50 0.23 15.67
CA LYS A 96 5.58 -0.02 16.80
C LYS A 96 4.11 0.12 16.37
N THR A 97 3.81 1.16 15.61
CA THR A 97 2.45 1.39 15.10
C THR A 97 2.01 0.30 14.13
N ALA A 98 2.90 -0.12 13.23
CA ALA A 98 2.65 -1.21 12.29
C ALA A 98 2.38 -2.54 13.02
N LEU A 99 3.22 -2.90 13.99
CA LEU A 99 3.07 -4.13 14.78
C LEU A 99 1.72 -4.16 15.50
N ARG A 100 1.32 -3.07 16.16
CA ARG A 100 0.01 -2.97 16.81
C ARG A 100 -1.15 -3.24 15.84
N LEU A 101 -1.12 -2.64 14.64
CA LEU A 101 -2.16 -2.87 13.63
C LEU A 101 -2.18 -4.33 13.16
N LEU A 102 -1.01 -4.95 13.01
CA LEU A 102 -0.90 -6.36 12.62
C LEU A 102 -1.39 -7.29 13.74
N GLU A 103 -1.12 -6.98 15.01
CA GLU A 103 -1.67 -7.69 16.18
C GLU A 103 -3.20 -7.61 16.22
N GLU A 104 -3.78 -6.46 15.86
CA GLU A 104 -5.23 -6.28 15.68
C GLU A 104 -5.80 -6.97 14.42
N GLY A 105 -4.99 -7.74 13.69
CA GLY A 105 -5.40 -8.47 12.49
C GLY A 105 -5.69 -7.57 11.28
N LYS A 106 -5.16 -6.33 11.26
CA LYS A 106 -5.34 -5.39 10.14
C LYS A 106 -4.35 -5.67 9.00
N ALA A 107 -4.71 -5.20 7.82
CA ALA A 107 -3.80 -5.16 6.68
C ALA A 107 -3.14 -3.78 6.60
N ILE A 108 -1.83 -3.74 6.39
CA ILE A 108 -1.08 -2.49 6.22
C ILE A 108 -0.41 -2.46 4.85
N VAL A 109 -0.26 -1.27 4.28
CA VAL A 109 0.48 -1.06 3.02
C VAL A 109 1.85 -0.46 3.35
N ILE A 110 2.91 -1.11 2.90
CA ILE A 110 4.29 -0.65 3.03
C ILE A 110 4.96 -0.67 1.67
N PHE A 111 5.37 0.51 1.22
CA PHE A 111 6.20 0.66 0.03
C PHE A 111 7.66 0.30 0.37
N PRO A 112 8.19 -0.86 -0.06
CA PRO A 112 9.48 -1.37 0.38
C PRO A 112 10.66 -0.51 -0.09
N GLU A 113 10.47 0.29 -1.14
CA GLU A 113 11.47 1.26 -1.64
C GLU A 113 11.68 2.45 -0.66
N GLY A 114 10.72 2.72 0.23
CA GLY A 114 10.77 3.81 1.22
C GLY A 114 10.68 5.23 0.65
N THR A 115 10.66 5.37 -0.67
CA THR A 115 10.47 6.63 -1.40
C THR A 115 9.91 6.33 -2.79
N ARG A 116 9.40 7.35 -3.48
CA ARG A 116 8.95 7.22 -4.86
C ARG A 116 10.15 7.10 -5.79
N ASN A 117 10.15 6.04 -6.59
CA ASN A 117 11.10 5.81 -7.67
C ASN A 117 10.79 6.73 -8.85
N ARG A 118 11.81 7.52 -9.23
CA ARG A 118 11.76 8.48 -10.33
C ARG A 118 12.72 8.10 -11.48
N THR A 119 13.30 6.91 -11.42
CA THR A 119 14.26 6.39 -12.40
C THR A 119 13.54 5.56 -13.46
N GLU A 120 14.25 5.11 -14.49
CA GLU A 120 13.71 4.18 -15.49
C GLU A 120 13.67 2.72 -14.99
N LYS A 121 14.36 2.43 -13.88
CA LYS A 121 14.37 1.10 -13.28
C LYS A 121 12.98 0.76 -12.74
N PRO A 122 12.55 -0.52 -12.82
CA PRO A 122 11.25 -0.94 -12.29
C PRO A 122 11.14 -0.75 -10.77
N PHE A 123 12.26 -0.88 -10.04
CA PHE A 123 12.33 -0.73 -8.59
C PHE A 123 13.64 -0.04 -8.17
N LEU A 124 13.59 0.67 -7.04
CA LEU A 124 14.73 1.00 -6.20
C LEU A 124 15.09 -0.18 -5.29
N PRO A 125 16.30 -0.19 -4.69
CA PRO A 125 16.63 -1.16 -3.64
C PRO A 125 15.60 -1.15 -2.52
N PHE A 126 15.17 -2.35 -2.12
CA PHE A 126 14.22 -2.51 -1.03
C PHE A 126 14.88 -2.31 0.32
N ARG A 127 14.15 -1.65 1.23
CA ARG A 127 14.51 -1.51 2.64
C ARG A 127 13.96 -2.70 3.42
N HIS A 128 14.62 -3.05 4.52
CA HIS A 128 14.26 -4.18 5.39
C HIS A 128 12.99 -3.97 6.23
N GLY A 129 12.32 -2.82 6.15
CA GLY A 129 11.19 -2.50 7.04
C GLY A 129 10.00 -3.47 6.90
N ALA A 130 9.64 -3.84 5.67
CA ALA A 130 8.56 -4.79 5.43
C ALA A 130 8.92 -6.20 5.90
N SER A 131 10.13 -6.68 5.59
CA SER A 131 10.61 -7.99 6.02
C SER A 131 10.74 -8.09 7.54
N LEU A 132 11.27 -7.05 8.20
CA LEU A 132 11.36 -6.98 9.66
C LEU A 132 9.98 -7.10 10.31
N LEU A 133 9.00 -6.34 9.82
CA LEU A 133 7.63 -6.41 10.33
C LEU A 133 7.00 -7.78 10.09
N ALA A 134 7.24 -8.38 8.93
CA ALA A 134 6.77 -9.71 8.61
C ALA A 134 7.33 -10.76 9.59
N SER A 135 8.65 -10.73 9.84
CA SER A 135 9.32 -11.63 10.78
C SER A 135 8.84 -11.44 12.23
N LEU A 136 8.69 -10.19 12.68
CA LEU A 136 8.27 -9.89 14.06
C LEU A 136 6.79 -10.21 14.31
N SER A 137 5.92 -9.94 13.33
CA SER A 137 4.48 -10.12 13.51
C SER A 137 3.98 -11.49 13.06
N GLY A 138 4.75 -12.24 12.27
CA GLY A 138 4.27 -13.42 11.56
C GLY A 138 3.14 -13.08 10.55
N ALA A 139 3.08 -11.85 10.05
CA ALA A 139 2.14 -11.48 9.00
C ALA A 139 2.66 -11.93 7.63
N PRO A 140 1.80 -12.45 6.74
CA PRO A 140 2.16 -12.71 5.35
C PRO A 140 2.54 -11.42 4.61
N LEU A 141 3.49 -11.51 3.69
CA LEU A 141 3.80 -10.47 2.72
C LEU A 141 2.99 -10.71 1.44
N GLN A 142 2.26 -9.69 1.00
CA GLN A 142 1.51 -9.71 -0.25
C GLN A 142 2.24 -8.83 -1.27
N PRO A 143 3.00 -9.40 -2.22
CA PRO A 143 3.59 -8.64 -3.30
C PRO A 143 2.50 -7.99 -4.15
N ALA A 144 2.73 -6.74 -4.54
CA ALA A 144 1.88 -6.02 -5.48
C ALA A 144 2.71 -5.20 -6.47
N PHE A 145 2.16 -4.93 -7.63
CA PHE A 145 2.78 -4.09 -8.64
C PHE A 145 1.75 -3.16 -9.29
N ILE A 146 2.07 -1.88 -9.32
CA ILE A 146 1.27 -0.81 -9.91
C ILE A 146 1.93 -0.42 -11.22
N LYS A 147 1.17 -0.54 -12.31
CA LYS A 147 1.60 -0.17 -13.66
C LYS A 147 0.78 1.01 -14.17
N GLY A 148 1.42 1.94 -14.88
CA GLY A 148 0.74 3.03 -15.59
C GLY A 148 0.47 4.30 -14.78
N ALA A 149 0.74 4.30 -13.48
CA ALA A 149 0.50 5.45 -12.59
C ALA A 149 1.65 6.50 -12.56
N GLU A 150 2.69 6.30 -13.37
CA GLU A 150 4.02 6.89 -13.20
C GLU A 150 4.14 8.35 -13.68
N SER A 151 3.14 8.84 -14.43
CA SER A 151 3.15 10.20 -14.94
C SER A 151 3.01 11.21 -13.79
N ARG A 152 3.93 12.18 -13.74
CA ARG A 152 3.93 13.28 -12.77
C ARG A 152 2.76 14.25 -12.96
N THR A 153 2.16 14.24 -14.13
CA THR A 153 1.11 15.16 -14.56
C THR A 153 -0.20 14.40 -14.64
N TYR A 154 -1.34 15.08 -14.57
CA TYR A 154 -2.65 14.53 -14.95
C TYR A 154 -2.72 14.00 -16.39
N GLN A 155 -1.61 13.92 -17.13
CA GLN A 155 -1.51 13.39 -18.48
C GLN A 155 -1.88 11.89 -18.59
N TRP A 156 -1.82 11.13 -17.50
CA TRP A 156 -2.42 9.79 -17.47
C TRP A 156 -3.96 9.84 -17.44
N LEU A 157 -4.57 10.96 -17.04
CA LEU A 157 -6.00 11.24 -17.28
C LEU A 157 -6.31 11.61 -18.73
N LEU A 158 -5.30 11.96 -19.53
CA LEU A 158 -5.46 12.41 -20.92
C LEU A 158 -4.94 11.40 -21.96
N ARG A 159 -4.53 10.20 -21.54
CA ARG A 159 -3.98 9.16 -22.42
C ARG A 159 -4.63 7.80 -22.16
N GLU A 160 -4.78 7.01 -23.21
CA GLU A 160 -5.15 5.59 -23.23
C GLU A 160 -4.11 4.69 -22.54
N ARG A 161 -3.88 4.89 -21.23
CA ARG A 161 -2.98 4.03 -20.47
C ARG A 161 -3.79 3.18 -19.52
N GLU A 162 -3.72 1.86 -19.76
CA GLU A 162 -4.22 0.84 -18.84
C GLU A 162 -3.46 0.94 -17.52
N VAL A 163 -4.09 1.55 -16.51
CA VAL A 163 -3.59 1.54 -15.13
C VAL A 163 -3.98 0.20 -14.51
N SER A 164 -3.06 -0.46 -13.83
CA SER A 164 -3.38 -1.73 -13.16
C SER A 164 -2.66 -1.91 -11.84
N VAL A 165 -3.30 -2.66 -10.94
CA VAL A 165 -2.68 -3.25 -9.75
C VAL A 165 -2.70 -4.76 -9.93
N ARG A 166 -1.52 -5.36 -9.85
CA ARG A 166 -1.33 -6.82 -9.91
C ARG A 166 -0.86 -7.33 -8.56
N TYR A 167 -1.51 -8.34 -8.02
CA TYR A 167 -1.09 -9.06 -6.83
C TYR A 167 -0.36 -10.36 -7.21
N GLY A 168 0.77 -10.61 -6.56
CA GLY A 168 1.48 -11.89 -6.63
C GLY A 168 0.92 -12.92 -5.65
N ASP A 169 1.55 -14.09 -5.58
CA ASP A 169 1.23 -15.05 -4.52
C ASP A 169 1.74 -14.52 -3.16
N PRO A 170 0.94 -14.64 -2.09
CA PRO A 170 1.37 -14.24 -0.76
C PRO A 170 2.53 -15.12 -0.27
N ILE A 171 3.51 -14.49 0.39
CA ILE A 171 4.62 -15.16 1.05
C ILE A 171 4.25 -15.28 2.53
N TYR A 172 3.98 -16.50 2.98
CA TYR A 172 3.58 -16.80 4.35
C TYR A 172 4.80 -17.00 5.27
N PRO A 173 4.62 -16.90 6.60
CA PRO A 173 5.73 -16.99 7.55
C PRO A 173 6.58 -18.26 7.48
N ASP A 174 5.97 -19.40 7.13
CA ASP A 174 6.63 -20.69 6.91
C ASP A 174 7.61 -20.67 5.73
N MET A 175 7.42 -19.77 4.77
CA MET A 175 8.31 -19.56 3.63
C MET A 175 9.44 -18.57 3.94
N TYR A 176 9.44 -17.91 5.10
CA TYR A 176 10.51 -16.98 5.43
C TYR A 176 11.81 -17.74 5.62
N PRO A 177 12.94 -17.22 5.10
CA PRO A 177 14.23 -17.80 5.38
C PRO A 177 14.38 -17.91 6.90
N GLN A 178 14.45 -19.13 7.40
CA GLN A 178 14.89 -19.36 8.76
C GLN A 178 16.32 -18.81 8.79
N GLY A 179 16.58 -17.86 9.69
CA GLY A 179 17.92 -17.29 9.83
C GLY A 179 18.91 -18.46 9.93
N LYS A 180 19.95 -18.46 9.09
CA LYS A 180 21.12 -19.25 9.44
C LYS A 180 21.64 -18.61 10.73
N GLU A 181 21.67 -19.39 11.81
CA GLU A 181 22.44 -19.09 13.01
C GLU A 181 23.88 -18.68 12.65
#